data_AF-A0A2A3AZ52-F1
#
_entry.id   AF-A0A2A3AZ52-F1
#
_cell.length_a   1.000
_cell.length_b   1.000
_cell.length_c   1.000
_cell.angle_alpha   90.00
_cell.angle_beta   90.00
_cell.angle_gamma   90.00
#
_symmetry.space_group_name_H-M   'P 1'
#
loop_
_entity.id
_entity.type
_entity.pdbx_description
1 polymer ?
#
loop_
_entity_poly.entity_id
_entity_poly.type
_entity_poly.pdbx_seq_one_letter_code
_entity_poly.pdbx_strand_id
1 'polypeptide(L)'
;MSKGVKPVKAIVADQRAADLAKIDAEIERLEKLVAQKKSTFDADQRQHALDQDVDRQQRLKGEIGDINELLGKQRERRFKTELGEVEPPKAAPTAKQHRPWNIDEKVLKAGKPAYPGILRGSQADNGIFSEAYFATKLFWEATVADHFRKGDLPADAVVNLDLAASIQGEVVANFYWYSERCAAIEARLDQLEQQTAELEKSGIRYGGIHQRANSYKRGTIVTYGGSGWIALKDADVGVTPGESPDIWQLAIKAGKDGRDRT
;
A
#
# COMPACT_ATOMS: atom_id res chain seq x y z
N MET A 1 -33.63 -51.16 -45.74
CA MET A 1 -32.40 -51.95 -45.53
C MET A 1 -31.31 -51.04 -44.97
N SER A 2 -30.67 -51.51 -43.90
CA SER A 2 -29.37 -51.12 -43.31
C SER A 2 -29.11 -49.64 -42.91
N LYS A 3 -29.23 -49.36 -41.60
CA LYS A 3 -28.46 -48.29 -40.94
C LYS A 3 -27.07 -48.86 -40.63
N GLY A 4 -26.03 -48.28 -41.24
CA GLY A 4 -24.65 -48.65 -41.00
C GLY A 4 -24.21 -48.33 -39.56
N VAL A 5 -23.90 -49.36 -38.79
CA VAL A 5 -23.22 -49.26 -37.51
C VAL A 5 -21.74 -48.98 -37.78
N LYS A 6 -21.26 -47.79 -37.41
CA LYS A 6 -19.84 -47.43 -37.44
C LYS A 6 -19.07 -48.08 -36.26
N PRO A 7 -17.76 -48.35 -36.40
CA PRO A 7 -17.04 -49.29 -35.55
C PRO A 7 -16.61 -48.66 -34.21
N VAL A 8 -17.35 -48.97 -33.14
CA VAL A 8 -17.01 -48.58 -31.75
C VAL A 8 -15.67 -49.19 -31.30
N LYS A 9 -15.27 -50.33 -31.87
CA LYS A 9 -14.04 -51.06 -31.48
C LYS A 9 -12.74 -50.30 -31.75
N ALA A 10 -12.68 -49.48 -32.81
CA ALA A 10 -11.44 -48.78 -33.18
C ALA A 10 -11.11 -47.61 -32.23
N ILE A 11 -12.14 -46.88 -31.77
CA ILE A 11 -12.00 -45.70 -30.89
C ILE A 11 -11.54 -46.12 -29.49
N VAL A 12 -12.03 -47.27 -28.98
CA VAL A 12 -11.65 -47.79 -27.66
C VAL A 12 -10.21 -48.32 -27.65
N ALA A 13 -9.73 -48.89 -28.77
CA ALA A 13 -8.36 -49.34 -28.89
C ALA A 13 -7.35 -48.18 -28.88
N ASP A 14 -7.70 -47.05 -29.50
CA ASP A 14 -6.88 -45.84 -29.57
C ASP A 14 -6.75 -45.16 -28.18
N GLN A 15 -7.87 -45.06 -27.45
CA GLN A 15 -7.88 -44.51 -26.09
C GLN A 15 -7.05 -45.35 -25.10
N ARG A 16 -7.17 -46.69 -25.18
CA ARG A 16 -6.39 -47.60 -24.32
C ARG A 16 -4.88 -47.49 -24.58
N ALA A 17 -4.47 -47.37 -25.84
CA ALA A 17 -3.08 -47.17 -26.20
C ALA A 17 -2.54 -45.83 -25.65
N ALA A 18 -3.34 -44.76 -25.74
CA ALA A 18 -2.98 -43.46 -25.19
C ALA A 18 -2.86 -43.47 -23.65
N ASP A 19 -3.74 -44.18 -22.95
CA ASP A 19 -3.70 -44.29 -21.49
C ASP A 19 -2.51 -45.14 -21.02
N LEU A 20 -2.19 -46.23 -21.72
CA LEU A 20 -0.98 -47.01 -21.45
C LEU A 20 0.29 -46.18 -21.66
N ALA A 21 0.38 -45.40 -22.73
CA ALA A 21 1.53 -44.53 -22.98
C ALA A 21 1.75 -43.49 -21.86
N LYS A 22 0.66 -42.93 -21.30
CA LYS A 22 0.74 -42.01 -20.15
C LYS A 22 1.19 -42.70 -18.88
N ILE A 23 0.69 -43.90 -18.61
CA ILE A 23 1.08 -44.68 -17.44
C ILE A 23 2.55 -45.09 -17.54
N ASP A 24 3.00 -45.53 -18.72
CA ASP A 24 4.39 -45.91 -18.99
C ASP A 24 5.36 -44.72 -18.80
N ALA A 25 4.98 -43.52 -19.28
CA ALA A 25 5.78 -42.32 -19.08
C ALA A 25 5.92 -41.94 -17.59
N GLU A 26 4.86 -42.09 -16.79
CA GLU A 26 4.91 -41.82 -15.35
C GLU A 26 5.71 -42.89 -14.60
N ILE A 27 5.61 -44.16 -14.99
CA ILE A 27 6.46 -45.24 -14.45
C ILE A 27 7.93 -44.93 -14.72
N GLU A 28 8.30 -44.58 -15.96
CA GLU A 28 9.68 -44.24 -16.32
C GLU A 28 10.21 -43.05 -15.50
N ARG A 29 9.37 -42.02 -15.31
CA ARG A 29 9.71 -40.87 -14.48
C ARG A 29 9.96 -41.25 -13.03
N LEU A 30 9.09 -42.07 -12.43
CA LEU A 30 9.23 -42.52 -11.05
C LEU A 30 10.46 -43.42 -10.88
N GLU A 31 10.76 -44.30 -11.83
CA GLU A 31 11.96 -45.15 -11.81
C GLU A 31 13.24 -44.30 -11.86
N LYS A 32 13.29 -43.25 -12.69
CA LYS A 32 14.41 -42.29 -12.71
C LYS A 32 14.58 -41.58 -11.38
N LEU A 33 13.48 -41.16 -10.74
CA LEU A 33 13.52 -40.50 -9.43
C LEU A 33 14.05 -41.43 -8.32
N VAL A 34 13.60 -42.70 -8.30
CA VAL A 34 14.14 -43.72 -7.37
C VAL A 34 15.63 -43.92 -7.60
N ALA A 35 16.06 -44.09 -8.86
CA ALA A 35 17.47 -44.30 -9.19
C ALA A 35 18.35 -43.12 -8.73
N GLN A 36 17.89 -41.89 -8.96
CA GLN A 36 18.60 -40.68 -8.53
C GLN A 36 18.74 -40.59 -7.00
N LYS A 37 17.64 -40.83 -6.27
CA LYS A 37 17.65 -40.77 -4.80
C LYS A 37 18.49 -41.89 -4.19
N LYS A 38 18.41 -43.10 -4.76
CA LYS A 38 19.25 -44.23 -4.34
C LYS A 38 20.72 -43.96 -4.60
N SER A 39 21.09 -43.39 -5.76
CA SER A 39 22.47 -42.99 -6.01
C SER A 39 22.98 -41.95 -5.01
N THR A 40 22.11 -41.02 -4.57
CA THR A 40 22.46 -40.01 -3.56
C THR A 40 22.66 -40.66 -2.20
N PHE A 41 21.78 -41.57 -1.82
CA PHE A 41 21.87 -42.34 -0.59
C PHE A 41 23.15 -43.21 -0.55
N ASP A 42 23.43 -43.94 -1.63
CA ASP A 42 24.62 -44.79 -1.74
C ASP A 42 25.91 -43.97 -1.74
N ALA A 43 25.90 -42.76 -2.33
CA ALA A 43 27.05 -41.86 -2.29
C ALA A 43 27.35 -41.36 -0.87
N ASP A 44 26.31 -41.05 -0.08
CA ASP A 44 26.43 -40.67 1.33
C ASP A 44 26.96 -41.84 2.17
N GLN A 45 26.44 -43.06 1.97
CA GLN A 45 26.91 -44.25 2.68
C GLN A 45 28.37 -44.62 2.41
N ARG A 46 28.95 -44.18 1.29
CA ARG A 46 30.37 -44.41 0.96
C ARG A 46 31.31 -43.41 1.64
N GLN A 47 30.78 -42.35 2.25
CA GLN A 47 31.60 -41.42 3.01
C GLN A 47 32.09 -42.07 4.31
N HIS A 48 33.15 -41.50 4.88
CA HIS A 48 33.65 -41.92 6.19
C HIS A 48 32.55 -41.75 7.24
N ALA A 49 32.50 -42.62 8.26
CA ALA A 49 31.38 -42.68 9.22
C ALA A 49 31.09 -41.35 9.95
N LEU A 50 32.12 -40.50 10.12
CA LEU A 50 31.98 -39.16 10.74
C LEU A 50 31.42 -38.09 9.79
N ASP A 51 31.45 -38.34 8.48
CA ASP A 51 30.98 -37.42 7.45
C ASP A 51 29.59 -37.79 6.92
N GLN A 52 29.06 -38.95 7.31
CA GLN A 52 27.72 -39.41 6.93
C GLN A 52 26.63 -38.57 7.60
N ASP A 53 25.60 -38.21 6.84
CA ASP A 53 24.45 -37.47 7.34
C ASP A 53 23.27 -38.43 7.59
N VAL A 54 23.13 -38.85 8.85
CA VAL A 54 22.11 -39.81 9.29
C VAL A 54 20.69 -39.28 9.05
N ASP A 55 20.46 -37.98 9.25
CA ASP A 55 19.15 -37.36 9.08
C ASP A 55 18.76 -37.32 7.60
N ARG A 56 19.72 -36.98 6.73
CA ARG A 56 19.55 -37.03 5.28
C ARG A 56 19.30 -38.46 4.80
N GLN A 57 20.05 -39.44 5.29
CA GLN A 57 19.84 -40.85 4.97
C GLN A 57 18.43 -41.33 5.36
N GLN A 58 17.95 -40.95 6.54
CA GLN A 58 16.62 -41.31 7.00
C GLN A 58 15.52 -40.68 6.14
N ARG A 59 15.68 -39.40 5.76
CA ARG A 59 14.76 -38.72 4.83
C ARG A 59 14.73 -39.40 3.45
N LEU A 60 15.91 -39.68 2.88
CA LEU A 60 16.02 -40.35 1.58
C LEU A 60 15.37 -41.74 1.59
N LYS A 61 15.50 -42.51 2.68
CA LYS A 61 14.80 -43.79 2.84
C LYS A 61 13.28 -43.63 2.80
N GLY A 62 12.75 -42.64 3.53
CA GLY A 62 11.31 -42.31 3.52
C GLY A 62 10.82 -41.97 2.11
N GLU A 63 11.50 -41.02 1.45
CA GLU A 63 11.16 -40.59 0.09
C GLU A 63 11.25 -41.73 -0.94
N ILE A 64 12.24 -42.62 -0.84
CA ILE A 64 12.34 -43.81 -1.70
C ILE A 64 11.16 -44.77 -1.44
N GLY A 65 10.75 -44.92 -0.17
CA GLY A 65 9.57 -45.71 0.20
C GLY A 65 8.29 -45.19 -0.44
N ASP A 66 8.03 -43.90 -0.30
CA ASP A 66 6.83 -43.24 -0.85
C ASP A 66 6.78 -43.36 -2.39
N ILE A 67 7.91 -43.16 -3.07
CA ILE A 67 7.98 -43.27 -4.53
C ILE A 67 7.77 -44.73 -4.97
N ASN A 68 8.29 -45.72 -4.25
CA ASN A 68 8.05 -47.13 -4.55
C ASN A 68 6.57 -47.51 -4.37
N GLU A 69 5.88 -46.95 -3.38
CA GLU A 69 4.44 -47.15 -3.21
C GLU A 69 3.66 -46.60 -4.42
N LEU A 70 4.01 -45.40 -4.88
CA LEU A 70 3.42 -44.80 -6.09
C LEU A 70 3.72 -45.63 -7.34
N LEU A 71 4.94 -46.14 -7.47
CA LEU A 71 5.34 -47.02 -8.57
C LEU A 71 4.50 -48.31 -8.58
N GLY A 72 4.25 -48.89 -7.40
CA GLY A 72 3.36 -50.04 -7.23
C GLY A 72 1.95 -49.75 -7.73
N LYS A 73 1.37 -48.60 -7.33
CA LYS A 73 0.04 -48.16 -7.79
C LYS A 73 -0.02 -47.95 -9.30
N GLN A 74 1.02 -47.36 -9.91
CA GLN A 74 1.04 -47.17 -11.37
C GLN A 74 1.18 -48.49 -12.12
N ARG A 75 1.99 -49.44 -11.64
CA ARG A 75 2.11 -50.78 -12.23
C ARG A 75 0.80 -51.55 -12.14
N GLU A 76 0.10 -51.47 -11.01
CA GLU A 76 -1.24 -52.05 -10.85
C GLU A 76 -2.25 -51.40 -11.82
N ARG A 77 -2.21 -50.07 -11.96
CA ARG A 77 -3.07 -49.34 -12.90
C ARG A 77 -2.78 -49.71 -14.35
N ARG A 78 -1.51 -49.87 -14.71
CA ARG A 78 -1.08 -50.36 -16.03
C ARG A 78 -1.68 -51.74 -16.30
N PHE A 79 -1.55 -52.65 -15.33
CA PHE A 79 -2.08 -54.01 -15.42
C PHE A 79 -3.61 -54.03 -15.59
N LYS A 80 -4.36 -53.25 -14.80
CA LYS A 80 -5.82 -53.11 -14.93
C LYS A 80 -6.22 -52.55 -16.31
N THR A 81 -5.48 -51.56 -16.80
CA THR A 81 -5.70 -50.97 -18.13
C THR A 81 -5.41 -51.99 -19.24
N GLU A 82 -4.40 -52.86 -19.07
CA GLU A 82 -4.10 -53.98 -19.98
C GLU A 82 -5.18 -55.09 -19.94
N LEU A 83 -5.87 -55.27 -18.83
CA LEU A 83 -7.01 -56.19 -18.75
C LEU A 83 -8.30 -55.59 -19.32
N GLY A 84 -8.30 -54.31 -19.70
CA GLY A 84 -9.47 -53.60 -20.22
C GLY A 84 -10.39 -53.06 -19.12
N GLU A 85 -9.97 -53.11 -17.87
CA GLU A 85 -10.58 -52.38 -16.75
C GLU A 85 -10.12 -50.92 -16.80
N VAL A 86 -10.58 -50.20 -17.83
CA VAL A 86 -10.31 -48.78 -17.98
C VAL A 86 -11.20 -48.05 -16.99
N GLU A 87 -10.61 -47.38 -15.99
CA GLU A 87 -11.35 -46.44 -15.16
C GLU A 87 -12.10 -45.45 -16.08
N PRO A 88 -13.41 -45.25 -15.88
CA PRO A 88 -14.16 -44.34 -16.73
C PRO A 88 -13.48 -42.97 -16.71
N PRO A 89 -13.36 -42.29 -17.87
CA PRO A 89 -12.69 -41.02 -17.95
C PRO A 89 -13.29 -40.09 -16.90
N LYS A 90 -12.45 -39.61 -15.98
CA LYS A 90 -12.85 -38.63 -14.96
C LYS A 90 -13.49 -37.47 -15.72
N ALA A 91 -14.80 -37.25 -15.49
CA ALA A 91 -15.55 -36.24 -16.21
C ALA A 91 -14.74 -34.93 -16.20
N ALA A 92 -14.55 -34.32 -17.38
CA ALA A 92 -13.87 -33.05 -17.48
C ALA A 92 -14.50 -32.11 -16.44
N PRO A 93 -13.70 -31.44 -15.58
CA PRO A 93 -14.26 -30.52 -14.60
C PRO A 93 -15.13 -29.53 -15.36
N THR A 94 -16.43 -29.49 -15.03
CA THR A 94 -17.35 -28.50 -15.57
C THR A 94 -16.73 -27.12 -15.38
N ALA A 95 -16.71 -26.32 -16.45
CA ALA A 95 -16.21 -24.95 -16.40
C ALA A 95 -16.86 -24.25 -15.19
N LYS A 96 -16.03 -23.89 -14.20
CA LYS A 96 -16.52 -23.21 -13.00
C LYS A 96 -17.16 -21.91 -13.45
N GLN A 97 -18.46 -21.72 -13.20
CA GLN A 97 -19.08 -20.42 -13.37
C GLN A 97 -18.48 -19.49 -12.32
N HIS A 98 -17.70 -18.53 -12.78
CA HIS A 98 -17.06 -17.55 -11.92
C HIS A 98 -18.07 -16.54 -11.38
N ARG A 99 -17.93 -16.17 -10.11
CA ARG A 99 -18.74 -15.10 -9.51
C ARG A 99 -18.41 -13.75 -10.18
N PRO A 100 -19.42 -12.97 -10.63
CA PRO A 100 -19.18 -11.63 -11.15
C PRO A 100 -18.78 -10.66 -10.02
N TRP A 101 -18.05 -9.60 -10.37
CA TRP A 101 -17.78 -8.49 -9.45
C TRP A 101 -19.06 -7.72 -9.12
N ASN A 102 -19.32 -7.46 -7.83
CA ASN A 102 -20.38 -6.58 -7.39
C ASN A 102 -19.81 -5.17 -7.20
N ILE A 103 -19.95 -4.33 -8.22
CA ILE A 103 -19.36 -2.97 -8.25
C ILE A 103 -20.50 -1.96 -8.28
N ASP A 104 -20.47 -0.98 -7.37
CA ASP A 104 -21.38 0.17 -7.47
C ASP A 104 -20.89 1.14 -8.56
N GLU A 105 -21.47 0.99 -9.75
CA GLU A 105 -21.18 1.84 -10.92
C GLU A 105 -21.50 3.33 -10.67
N LYS A 106 -22.35 3.67 -9.69
CA LYS A 106 -22.61 5.08 -9.34
C LYS A 106 -21.40 5.70 -8.68
N VAL A 107 -20.73 4.96 -7.81
CA VAL A 107 -19.53 5.43 -7.10
C VAL A 107 -18.39 5.68 -8.10
N LEU A 108 -18.19 4.77 -9.07
CA LEU A 108 -17.19 4.98 -10.13
C LEU A 108 -17.47 6.23 -10.97
N LYS A 109 -18.73 6.43 -11.38
CA LYS A 109 -19.15 7.59 -12.16
C LYS A 109 -19.04 8.91 -11.41
N ALA A 110 -19.25 8.89 -10.09
CA ALA A 110 -19.10 10.07 -9.24
C ALA A 110 -17.64 10.55 -9.16
N GLY A 111 -16.67 9.66 -9.42
CA GLY A 111 -15.24 9.98 -9.40
C GLY A 111 -14.66 10.04 -8.00
N LYS A 112 -13.35 10.35 -7.93
CA LYS A 112 -12.61 10.41 -6.66
C LYS A 112 -13.20 11.51 -5.76
N PRO A 113 -13.64 11.18 -4.53
CA PRO A 113 -14.14 12.17 -3.59
C PRO A 113 -13.08 13.22 -3.24
N ALA A 114 -13.50 14.47 -3.05
CA ALA A 114 -12.64 15.54 -2.60
C ALA A 114 -12.32 15.38 -1.11
N TYR A 115 -11.10 15.78 -0.71
CA TYR A 115 -10.76 15.90 0.70
C TYR A 115 -11.50 17.10 1.31
N PRO A 116 -12.09 16.99 2.51
CA PRO A 116 -12.80 18.11 3.13
C PRO A 116 -11.88 19.33 3.33
N GLY A 117 -12.33 20.50 2.90
CA GLY A 117 -11.62 21.78 3.06
C GLY A 117 -11.81 22.44 4.42
N ILE A 118 -12.14 21.67 5.46
CA ILE A 118 -12.43 22.16 6.81
C ILE A 118 -11.42 21.57 7.80
N LEU A 119 -11.26 22.21 8.95
CA LEU A 119 -10.39 21.71 10.01
C LEU A 119 -11.03 20.49 10.69
N ARG A 120 -10.29 19.39 10.77
CA ARG A 120 -10.70 18.16 11.46
C ARG A 120 -10.90 18.42 12.95
N GLY A 121 -11.97 17.91 13.54
CA GLY A 121 -12.34 18.10 14.94
C GLY A 121 -12.92 19.48 15.28
N SER A 122 -13.04 20.39 14.30
CA SER A 122 -13.73 21.67 14.51
C SER A 122 -15.24 21.50 14.64
N GLN A 123 -15.95 22.54 15.08
CA GLN A 123 -17.43 22.52 15.08
C GLN A 123 -18.03 22.32 13.68
N ALA A 124 -17.30 22.71 12.62
CA ALA A 124 -17.69 22.45 11.25
C ALA A 124 -17.52 20.97 10.87
N ASP A 125 -16.69 20.21 11.58
CA ASP A 125 -16.48 18.77 11.39
C ASP A 125 -17.61 17.93 12.03
N ASN A 126 -18.85 18.22 11.64
CA ASN A 126 -20.05 17.50 12.08
C ASN A 126 -20.19 16.14 11.38
N GLY A 127 -19.14 15.31 11.43
CA GLY A 127 -19.07 13.99 10.77
C GLY A 127 -18.60 14.03 9.31
N ILE A 128 -18.34 15.21 8.75
CA ILE A 128 -17.93 15.40 7.35
C ILE A 128 -16.66 14.60 7.02
N PHE A 129 -15.67 14.56 7.93
CA PHE A 129 -14.46 13.77 7.70
C PHE A 129 -14.72 12.27 7.63
N SER A 130 -15.60 11.75 8.50
CA SER A 130 -15.98 10.34 8.50
C SER A 130 -16.70 9.97 7.21
N GLU A 131 -17.67 10.79 6.78
CA GLU A 131 -18.41 10.60 5.52
C GLU A 131 -17.46 10.62 4.31
N ALA A 132 -16.57 11.62 4.24
CA ALA A 132 -15.60 11.73 3.15
C ALA A 132 -14.62 10.55 3.14
N TYR A 133 -14.21 10.05 4.31
CA TYR A 133 -13.38 8.85 4.43
C TYR A 133 -14.09 7.62 3.89
N PHE A 134 -15.34 7.37 4.30
CA PHE A 134 -16.13 6.23 3.81
C PHE A 134 -16.38 6.31 2.31
N ALA A 135 -16.74 7.49 1.78
CA ALA A 135 -16.89 7.70 0.35
C ALA A 135 -15.59 7.39 -0.41
N THR A 136 -14.45 7.85 0.11
CA THR A 136 -13.13 7.60 -0.48
C THR A 136 -12.80 6.11 -0.50
N LYS A 137 -13.05 5.41 0.62
CA LYS A 137 -12.86 3.97 0.72
C LYS A 137 -13.69 3.21 -0.31
N LEU A 138 -14.99 3.48 -0.38
CA LEU A 138 -15.90 2.84 -1.34
C LEU A 138 -15.46 3.09 -2.79
N PHE A 139 -15.01 4.30 -3.10
CA PHE A 139 -14.50 4.62 -4.44
C PHE A 139 -13.28 3.79 -4.83
N TRP A 140 -12.30 3.66 -3.95
CA TRP A 140 -11.10 2.88 -4.25
C TRP A 140 -11.35 1.38 -4.27
N GLU A 141 -12.23 0.86 -3.40
CA GLU A 141 -12.69 -0.54 -3.48
C GLU A 141 -13.35 -0.83 -4.84
N ALA A 142 -14.27 0.03 -5.29
CA ALA A 142 -14.91 -0.11 -6.59
C ALA A 142 -13.91 0.00 -7.74
N THR A 143 -12.93 0.90 -7.64
CA THR A 143 -11.90 1.11 -8.68
C THR A 143 -10.99 -0.11 -8.83
N VAL A 144 -10.57 -0.70 -7.71
CA VAL A 144 -9.75 -1.92 -7.71
C VAL A 144 -10.54 -3.12 -8.25
N ALA A 145 -11.79 -3.27 -7.82
CA ALA A 145 -12.67 -4.31 -8.35
C ALA A 145 -12.89 -4.17 -9.88
N ASP A 146 -13.07 -2.95 -10.36
CA ASP A 146 -13.22 -2.66 -11.79
C ASP A 146 -11.94 -2.93 -12.59
N HIS A 147 -10.78 -2.63 -12.00
CA HIS A 147 -9.49 -2.95 -12.59
C HIS A 147 -9.35 -4.46 -12.82
N PHE A 148 -9.67 -5.28 -11.81
CA PHE A 148 -9.64 -6.74 -11.95
C PHE A 148 -10.71 -7.25 -12.94
N ARG A 149 -11.93 -6.70 -12.91
CA ARG A 149 -12.98 -7.00 -13.88
C ARG A 149 -12.49 -6.80 -15.32
N LYS A 150 -11.84 -5.66 -15.61
CA LYS A 150 -11.31 -5.31 -16.94
C LYS A 150 -10.13 -6.18 -17.37
N GLY A 151 -9.43 -6.80 -16.41
CA GLY A 151 -8.37 -7.76 -16.65
C GLY A 151 -8.84 -9.21 -16.76
N ASP A 152 -10.15 -9.46 -16.89
CA ASP A 152 -10.76 -10.79 -16.90
C ASP A 152 -10.40 -11.68 -15.69
N LEU A 153 -10.07 -11.05 -14.55
CA LEU A 153 -9.82 -11.74 -13.30
C LEU A 153 -11.15 -11.91 -12.54
N PRO A 154 -11.58 -13.15 -12.23
CA PRO A 154 -12.87 -13.39 -11.61
C PRO A 154 -12.86 -13.02 -10.13
N ALA A 155 -14.01 -12.64 -9.58
CA ALA A 155 -14.13 -12.19 -8.19
C ALA A 155 -13.92 -13.31 -7.16
N ASP A 156 -13.87 -14.57 -7.60
CA ASP A 156 -13.60 -15.77 -6.81
C ASP A 156 -12.24 -16.39 -7.14
N ALA A 157 -11.36 -15.65 -7.82
CA ALA A 157 -9.97 -16.05 -8.01
C ALA A 157 -9.34 -16.35 -6.64
N VAL A 158 -8.64 -17.49 -6.56
CA VAL A 158 -7.91 -17.86 -5.34
C VAL A 158 -6.76 -16.87 -5.17
N VAL A 159 -6.90 -15.97 -4.20
CA VAL A 159 -5.81 -15.11 -3.77
C VAL A 159 -4.96 -15.89 -2.79
N ASN A 160 -3.65 -15.96 -3.02
CA ASN A 160 -2.73 -16.57 -2.07
C ASN A 160 -2.77 -15.78 -0.75
N LEU A 161 -2.88 -16.47 0.38
CA LEU A 161 -2.90 -15.83 1.70
C LEU A 161 -1.66 -14.96 1.92
N ASP A 162 -0.50 -15.38 1.40
CA ASP A 162 0.75 -14.61 1.47
C ASP A 162 0.65 -13.26 0.74
N LEU A 163 -0.01 -13.24 -0.44
CA LEU A 163 -0.25 -12.01 -1.18
C LEU A 163 -1.23 -11.09 -0.43
N ALA A 164 -2.31 -11.65 0.10
CA ALA A 164 -3.28 -10.89 0.90
C ALA A 164 -2.63 -10.30 2.16
N ALA A 165 -1.80 -11.08 2.85
CA ALA A 165 -1.04 -10.64 4.01
C ALA A 165 -0.02 -9.54 3.63
N SER A 166 0.68 -9.67 2.50
CA SER A 166 1.62 -8.65 2.00
C SER A 166 0.92 -7.33 1.71
N ILE A 167 -0.20 -7.37 0.97
CA ILE A 167 -0.98 -6.16 0.63
C ILE A 167 -1.50 -5.50 1.91
N GLN A 168 -2.08 -6.29 2.83
CA GLN A 168 -2.60 -5.76 4.08
C GLN A 168 -1.47 -5.16 4.95
N GLY A 169 -0.31 -5.82 5.00
CA GLY A 169 0.87 -5.31 5.70
C GLY A 169 1.34 -3.97 5.15
N GLU A 170 1.42 -3.83 3.83
CA GLU A 170 1.79 -2.58 3.15
C GLU A 170 0.77 -1.47 3.39
N VAL A 171 -0.53 -1.77 3.27
CA VAL A 171 -1.62 -0.81 3.53
C VAL A 171 -1.54 -0.29 4.97
N VAL A 172 -1.39 -1.20 5.94
CA VAL A 172 -1.29 -0.84 7.36
C VAL A 172 -0.02 -0.03 7.64
N ALA A 173 1.13 -0.45 7.11
CA ALA A 173 2.40 0.26 7.28
C ALA A 173 2.32 1.69 6.70
N ASN A 174 1.78 1.84 5.49
CA ASN A 174 1.60 3.15 4.86
C ASN A 174 0.61 4.02 5.65
N PHE A 175 -0.49 3.45 6.15
CA PHE A 175 -1.47 4.18 6.96
C PHE A 175 -0.83 4.74 8.24
N TYR A 176 -0.08 3.91 8.97
CA TYR A 176 0.63 4.36 10.17
C TYR A 176 1.70 5.40 9.84
N TRP A 177 2.57 5.12 8.85
CA TRP A 177 3.64 6.02 8.46
C TRP A 177 3.13 7.41 8.07
N TYR A 178 2.08 7.48 7.24
CA TYR A 178 1.50 8.75 6.85
C TYR A 178 0.74 9.44 7.98
N SER A 179 0.07 8.69 8.86
CA SER A 179 -0.62 9.28 10.01
C SER A 179 0.37 9.93 10.99
N GLU A 180 1.47 9.25 11.32
CA GLU A 180 2.54 9.80 12.17
C GLU A 180 3.20 11.03 11.52
N ARG A 181 3.44 10.97 10.20
CA ARG A 181 3.96 12.12 9.46
C ARG A 181 3.00 13.31 9.48
N CYS A 182 1.69 13.09 9.35
CA CYS A 182 0.69 14.15 9.47
C CYS A 182 0.70 14.75 10.86
N ALA A 183 0.69 13.92 11.92
CA ALA A 183 0.76 14.39 13.31
C ALA A 183 2.02 15.24 13.57
N ALA A 184 3.18 14.83 13.04
CA ALA A 184 4.42 15.60 13.15
C ALA A 184 4.35 16.96 12.42
N ILE A 185 3.68 17.01 11.26
CA ILE A 185 3.47 18.26 10.51
C ILE A 185 2.51 19.18 11.24
N GLU A 186 1.40 18.65 11.78
CA GLU A 186 0.43 19.39 12.58
C GLU A 186 1.10 20.00 13.82
N ALA A 187 1.88 19.22 14.58
CA ALA A 187 2.63 19.73 15.73
C ALA A 187 3.64 20.84 15.36
N ARG A 188 4.31 20.72 14.21
CA ARG A 188 5.22 21.76 13.72
C ARG A 188 4.45 23.02 13.29
N LEU A 189 3.27 22.86 12.69
CA LEU A 189 2.43 23.98 12.30
C LEU A 189 1.97 24.75 13.54
N ASP A 190 1.49 24.05 14.56
CA ASP A 190 1.11 24.66 15.85
C ASP A 190 2.28 25.45 16.47
N GLN A 191 3.49 24.89 16.45
CA GLN A 191 4.68 25.58 16.93
C GLN A 191 4.96 26.86 16.15
N LEU A 192 4.89 26.81 14.82
CA LEU A 192 5.12 27.98 13.96
C LEU A 192 4.05 29.06 14.15
N GLU A 193 2.80 28.66 14.32
CA GLU A 193 1.70 29.58 14.61
C GLU A 193 1.92 30.27 15.96
N GLN A 194 2.33 29.54 16.99
CA GLN A 194 2.68 30.12 18.30
C GLN A 194 3.86 31.09 18.22
N GLN A 195 4.94 30.70 17.52
CA GLN A 195 6.10 31.58 17.30
C GLN A 195 5.72 32.85 16.56
N THR A 196 4.88 32.74 15.53
CA THR A 196 4.40 33.90 14.77
C THR A 196 3.57 34.81 15.66
N ALA A 197 2.65 34.27 16.46
CA ALA A 197 1.86 35.04 17.40
C ALA A 197 2.71 35.75 18.48
N GLU A 198 3.81 35.14 18.93
CA GLU A 198 4.75 35.76 19.86
C GLU A 198 5.56 36.90 19.20
N LEU A 199 6.03 36.68 17.98
CA LEU A 199 6.70 37.71 17.18
C LEU A 199 5.76 38.87 16.86
N GLU A 200 4.49 38.63 16.58
CA GLU A 200 3.51 39.69 16.34
C GLU A 200 3.23 40.53 17.60
N LYS A 201 3.30 39.91 18.80
CA LYS A 201 3.14 40.63 20.07
C LYS A 201 4.36 41.47 20.46
N SER A 202 5.56 41.06 20.04
CA SER A 202 6.83 41.65 20.49
C SER A 202 7.65 42.33 19.38
N GLY A 203 7.20 42.23 18.12
CA GLY A 203 7.92 42.64 16.94
C GLY A 203 7.94 44.16 16.72
N ILE A 204 9.00 44.61 16.05
CA ILE A 204 9.17 46.00 15.64
C ILE A 204 8.70 46.14 14.19
N ARG A 205 7.91 47.18 13.90
CA ARG A 205 7.34 47.42 12.56
C ARG A 205 7.59 48.86 12.13
N TYR A 206 8.04 49.14 10.92
CA TYR A 206 8.17 50.52 10.45
C TYR A 206 6.84 51.01 9.85
N GLY A 207 6.27 52.07 10.42
CA GLY A 207 4.99 52.67 10.05
C GLY A 207 5.10 53.92 9.18
N GLY A 208 6.29 54.27 8.69
CA GLY A 208 6.51 55.45 7.85
C GLY A 208 6.53 56.77 8.63
N ILE A 209 6.16 57.86 7.98
CA ILE A 209 6.04 59.19 8.60
C ILE A 209 4.78 59.22 9.48
N HIS A 210 4.87 59.78 10.70
CA HIS A 210 3.72 59.92 11.59
C HIS A 210 2.61 60.76 10.94
N GLN A 211 1.38 60.27 11.03
CA GLN A 211 0.17 60.94 10.58
C GLN A 211 -0.81 61.01 11.75
N ARG A 212 -1.29 62.22 12.05
CA ARG A 212 -2.21 62.47 13.17
C ARG A 212 -3.53 61.70 13.06
N ALA A 213 -3.96 61.37 11.83
CA ALA A 213 -5.21 60.65 11.56
C ALA A 213 -5.10 59.13 11.77
N ASN A 214 -3.90 58.60 12.00
CA ASN A 214 -3.67 57.16 12.12
C ASN A 214 -3.47 56.76 13.58
N SER A 215 -3.86 55.52 13.89
CA SER A 215 -3.45 54.83 15.12
C SER A 215 -2.24 53.94 14.82
N TYR A 216 -1.42 53.71 15.84
CA TYR A 216 -0.21 52.90 15.74
C TYR A 216 -0.21 51.84 16.82
N LYS A 217 0.07 50.59 16.46
CA LYS A 217 0.19 49.50 17.43
C LYS A 217 1.53 49.56 18.15
N ARG A 218 1.59 49.01 19.37
CA ARG A 218 2.86 48.78 20.09
C ARG A 218 3.92 48.18 19.16
N GLY A 219 5.18 48.60 19.32
CA GLY A 219 6.31 48.17 18.50
C GLY A 219 6.42 48.91 17.16
N THR A 220 5.45 49.76 16.79
CA THR A 220 5.54 50.53 15.56
C THR A 220 6.54 51.68 15.70
N ILE A 221 7.47 51.77 14.75
CA ILE A 221 8.42 52.87 14.60
C ILE A 221 7.89 53.83 13.54
N VAL A 222 7.78 55.12 13.87
CA VAL A 222 7.43 56.19 12.94
C VAL A 222 8.50 57.27 12.90
N THR A 223 8.55 58.02 11.81
CA THR A 223 9.39 59.21 11.69
C THR A 223 8.57 60.46 12.00
N TYR A 224 9.02 61.27 12.95
CA TYR A 224 8.39 62.54 13.34
C TYR A 224 9.46 63.55 13.77
N GLY A 225 9.41 64.77 13.22
CA GLY A 225 10.39 65.82 13.52
C GLY A 225 11.85 65.42 13.19
N GLY A 226 12.05 64.68 12.10
CA GLY A 226 13.38 64.17 11.69
C GLY A 226 13.95 63.05 12.57
N SER A 227 13.22 62.62 13.60
CA SER A 227 13.63 61.54 14.51
C SER A 227 12.75 60.31 14.34
N GLY A 228 13.28 59.14 14.69
CA GLY A 228 12.53 57.88 14.76
C GLY A 228 12.01 57.63 16.18
N TRP A 229 10.74 57.28 16.29
CA TRP A 229 10.05 57.05 17.56
C TRP A 229 9.39 55.69 17.55
N ILE A 230 9.51 54.93 18.65
CA ILE A 230 8.85 53.63 18.83
C ILE A 230 7.67 53.76 19.79
N ALA A 231 6.53 53.17 19.42
CA ALA A 231 5.36 53.08 20.29
C ALA A 231 5.54 51.96 21.33
N LEU A 232 5.51 52.28 22.61
CA LEU A 232 5.59 51.33 23.74
C LEU A 232 4.24 50.66 24.04
N LYS A 233 3.15 51.31 23.62
CA LYS A 233 1.75 50.87 23.74
C LYS A 233 1.00 51.22 22.44
N ASP A 234 -0.24 50.78 22.32
CA ASP A 234 -1.11 51.26 21.24
C ASP A 234 -1.30 52.77 21.39
N ALA A 235 -1.02 53.52 20.32
CA ALA A 235 -1.20 54.95 20.20
C ALA A 235 -2.48 55.21 19.40
N ASP A 236 -3.49 55.79 20.04
CA ASP A 236 -4.74 56.17 19.38
C ASP A 236 -4.55 57.36 18.43
N VAL A 237 -5.58 57.60 17.63
CA VAL A 237 -5.63 58.75 16.71
C VAL A 237 -5.39 60.05 17.47
N GLY A 238 -4.52 60.90 16.93
CA GLY A 238 -4.20 62.20 17.52
C GLY A 238 -3.06 62.19 18.55
N VAL A 239 -2.56 61.02 18.97
CA VAL A 239 -1.41 60.92 19.88
C VAL A 239 -0.10 61.15 19.13
N THR A 240 0.65 62.17 19.55
CA THR A 240 1.86 62.64 18.84
C THR A 240 3.16 62.17 19.50
N PRO A 241 4.15 61.70 18.72
CA PRO A 241 5.48 61.41 19.24
C PRO A 241 6.14 62.66 19.86
N GLY A 242 6.78 62.47 21.02
CA GLY A 242 7.41 63.55 21.79
C GLY A 242 6.48 64.26 22.78
N GLU A 243 5.16 64.16 22.64
CA GLU A 243 4.18 64.75 23.56
C GLU A 243 3.67 63.74 24.61
N SER A 244 3.67 62.45 24.29
CA SER A 244 3.17 61.37 25.15
C SER A 244 4.29 60.37 25.48
N PRO A 245 5.12 60.61 26.50
CA PRO A 245 6.30 59.79 26.80
C PRO A 245 5.96 58.39 27.34
N ASP A 246 4.74 58.17 27.80
CA ASP A 246 4.22 56.86 28.23
C ASP A 246 3.81 55.97 27.05
N ILE A 247 3.64 56.56 25.86
CA ILE A 247 3.28 55.89 24.60
C ILE A 247 4.47 55.88 23.63
N TRP A 248 5.22 56.97 23.51
CA TRP A 248 6.29 57.12 22.52
C TRP A 248 7.67 57.25 23.18
N GLN A 249 8.60 56.40 22.74
CA GLN A 249 10.01 56.47 23.12
C GLN A 249 10.86 56.88 21.92
N LEU A 250 11.81 57.80 22.12
CA LEU A 250 12.77 58.16 21.09
C LEU A 250 13.70 56.97 20.81
N ALA A 251 13.72 56.49 19.56
CA ALA A 251 14.53 55.35 19.13
C ALA A 251 15.74 55.79 18.31
N ILE A 252 15.56 56.78 17.43
CA ILE A 252 16.61 57.31 16.56
C ILE A 252 16.56 58.83 16.64
N LYS A 253 17.66 59.46 17.08
CA LYS A 253 17.75 60.91 17.13
C LYS A 253 18.10 61.47 15.75
N ALA A 254 17.44 62.56 15.35
CA ALA A 254 17.85 63.32 14.18
C ALA A 254 19.34 63.68 14.27
N GLY A 255 20.08 63.42 13.19
CA GLY A 255 21.48 63.83 13.07
C GLY A 255 21.60 65.35 13.13
N LYS A 256 22.70 65.86 13.67
CA LYS A 256 23.11 67.25 13.37
C LYS A 256 23.69 67.23 11.96
N ASP A 257 23.27 68.18 11.13
CA ASP A 257 23.88 68.38 9.81
C ASP A 257 25.40 68.37 9.97
N GLY A 258 26.07 67.47 9.24
CA GLY A 258 27.51 67.44 9.18
C GLY A 258 27.94 68.78 8.63
N ARG A 259 28.50 69.66 9.48
CA ARG A 259 29.03 70.96 9.05
C ARG A 259 29.91 70.72 7.84
N ASP A 260 29.55 71.36 6.74
CA ASP A 260 30.29 71.36 5.48
C ASP A 260 31.78 71.53 5.78
N ARG A 261 32.54 70.49 5.43
CA ARG A 261 33.99 70.59 5.40
C ARG A 261 34.33 71.37 4.13
N THR A 262 34.39 72.68 4.29
CA THR A 262 35.02 73.62 3.36
C THR A 262 36.50 73.31 3.19
#